data_AF-A0A954HU83-F1
#
_entry.id   AF-A0A954HU83-F1
#
_cell.length_a   1.000
_cell.length_b   1.000
_cell.length_c   1.000
_cell.angle_alpha   90.00
_cell.angle_beta   90.00
_cell.angle_gamma   90.00
#
_symmetry.space_group_name_H-M   'P 1'
#
loop_
_entity.id
_entity.type
_entity.pdbx_description
1 polymer ?
#
loop_
_entity_poly.entity_id
_entity_poly.type
_entity_poly.pdbx_seq_one_letter_code
_entity_poly.pdbx_strand_id
1 'polypeptide(L)'
;MTSLRFVGDVPVWIGLLLAALAAGLSWRYYRRESFDLPANLRWLLPALRSLAFVLALLLLTGPVLHHRKVIGEPGRVKIYVDASQSMDLVDRHLTDERKLLIAQSHGWLERGRIDSRLHQLANQIHDVRERTLLELRAEQVSADDIMKLRDDLLEVLNSATEVANEFPESEQHDSADDESNGMQSISLLQAIVRPANQNATEADMAQLLAACETTRSVEDRIRQTFRREVRNLVDSGDASVKAALAMADETTRWRRCEQLLLEGSKALFDNLKRFHNVEVFALHNQQAVLMLDSQITAEVPREFSEIADAPVSDLISGITATQTSSVSRSSVGNDGGAVEFAGRTTAVVLLTDGQHNAGPSPLPTARILGGQGIAFFHVAMGADVAAPDLSVTGLEHPQLVFRKGRVRGSITIQDRMPAGQPTVVQIEHDGDVLWEQQLLTDGSGERRIAFEFGIEEIVQRLSDRLAGEVRQHSLPLAMT
;
A
#
# COMPACT_ATOMS: atom_id res chain seq x y z
N MET A 1 20.92 -16.84 -21.98
CA MET A 1 21.37 -18.26 -22.01
C MET A 1 21.73 -18.62 -23.44
N THR A 2 22.96 -19.10 -23.67
CA THR A 2 23.39 -19.62 -24.98
C THR A 2 22.98 -21.08 -25.10
N SER A 3 22.21 -21.42 -26.13
CA SER A 3 21.88 -22.81 -26.44
C SER A 3 22.16 -23.09 -27.91
N LEU A 4 22.76 -24.23 -28.18
CA LEU A 4 22.98 -24.73 -29.54
C LEU A 4 21.72 -25.51 -29.95
N ARG A 5 21.06 -25.08 -31.02
CA ARG A 5 19.89 -25.78 -31.58
C ARG A 5 20.19 -26.23 -33.00
N PHE A 6 19.75 -27.43 -33.34
CA PHE A 6 19.86 -28.00 -34.68
C PHE A 6 18.49 -27.89 -35.34
N VAL A 7 18.36 -27.02 -36.34
CA VAL A 7 17.08 -26.70 -37.01
C VAL A 7 17.06 -27.25 -38.43
N GLY A 8 18.07 -28.02 -38.83
CA GLY A 8 18.12 -28.64 -40.16
C GLY A 8 17.07 -29.73 -40.33
N ASP A 9 16.66 -29.97 -41.59
CA ASP A 9 15.71 -31.01 -41.98
C ASP A 9 16.22 -32.43 -41.71
N VAL A 10 17.53 -32.57 -41.47
CA VAL A 10 18.18 -33.85 -41.14
C VAL A 10 18.41 -33.95 -39.63
N PRO A 11 17.87 -35.00 -38.98
CA PRO A 11 18.16 -35.29 -37.57
C PRO A 11 19.67 -35.38 -37.29
N VAL A 12 20.12 -34.84 -36.15
CA VAL A 12 21.55 -34.76 -35.77
C VAL A 12 22.25 -36.11 -35.81
N TRP A 13 21.56 -37.18 -35.37
CA TRP A 13 22.13 -38.52 -35.37
C TRP A 13 22.36 -39.07 -36.79
N ILE A 14 21.48 -38.74 -37.75
CA ILE A 14 21.66 -39.09 -39.17
C ILE A 14 22.82 -38.28 -39.76
N GLY A 15 22.89 -36.98 -39.44
CA GLY A 15 23.98 -36.12 -39.88
C GLY A 15 25.35 -36.60 -39.39
N LEU A 16 25.45 -37.00 -38.12
CA LEU A 16 26.67 -37.56 -37.54
C LEU A 16 27.05 -38.91 -38.17
N LEU A 17 26.07 -39.78 -38.42
CA LEU A 17 26.30 -41.08 -39.05
C LEU A 17 26.82 -40.91 -40.49
N LEU A 18 26.19 -40.04 -41.27
CA LEU A 18 26.62 -39.72 -42.63
C LEU A 18 28.01 -39.06 -42.63
N ALA A 19 28.28 -38.15 -41.69
CA ALA A 19 29.59 -37.51 -41.54
C ALA A 19 30.69 -38.53 -41.23
N ALA A 20 30.44 -39.48 -40.33
CA ALA A 20 31.39 -40.55 -40.00
C ALA A 20 31.64 -41.49 -41.20
N LEU A 21 30.60 -41.86 -41.92
CA LEU A 21 30.71 -42.71 -43.11
C LEU A 21 31.51 -42.00 -44.23
N ALA A 22 31.18 -40.75 -44.52
CA ALA A 22 31.86 -39.94 -45.53
C ALA A 22 33.34 -39.68 -45.16
N ALA A 23 33.63 -39.39 -43.89
CA ALA A 23 35.00 -39.23 -43.40
C ALA A 23 35.81 -40.53 -43.52
N GLY A 24 35.23 -41.68 -43.12
CA GLY A 24 35.89 -42.97 -43.23
C GLY A 24 36.19 -43.39 -44.67
N LEU A 25 35.24 -43.15 -45.58
CA LEU A 25 35.42 -43.38 -47.02
C LEU A 25 36.48 -42.43 -47.59
N SER A 26 36.38 -41.13 -47.31
CA SER A 26 37.35 -40.13 -47.78
C SER A 26 38.76 -40.45 -47.30
N TRP A 27 38.93 -40.74 -46.01
CA TRP A 27 40.21 -41.14 -45.44
C TRP A 27 40.79 -42.39 -46.10
N ARG A 28 39.97 -43.43 -46.31
CA ARG A 28 40.41 -44.69 -46.93
C ARG A 28 40.85 -44.51 -48.38
N TYR A 29 40.12 -43.72 -49.16
CA TYR A 29 40.48 -43.44 -50.56
C TYR A 29 41.73 -42.57 -50.65
N TYR A 30 41.78 -41.45 -49.93
CA TYR A 30 42.89 -40.51 -50.01
C TYR A 30 44.19 -41.08 -49.41
N ARG A 31 44.10 -41.90 -48.36
CA ARG A 31 45.27 -42.58 -47.78
C ARG A 31 45.88 -43.61 -48.74
N ARG A 32 45.09 -44.18 -49.66
CA ARG A 32 45.61 -45.09 -50.70
C ARG A 32 46.29 -44.33 -51.84
N GLU A 33 45.84 -43.13 -52.15
CA GLU A 33 46.33 -42.33 -53.27
C GLU A 33 47.51 -41.41 -52.89
N SER A 34 47.67 -41.08 -51.61
CA SER A 34 48.74 -40.20 -51.09
C SER A 34 50.09 -40.91 -50.84
N PHE A 35 50.37 -42.01 -51.55
CA PHE A 35 51.53 -42.87 -51.24
C PHE A 35 52.89 -42.22 -51.57
N ASP A 36 52.94 -41.34 -52.57
CA ASP A 36 54.17 -40.68 -53.07
C ASP A 36 54.50 -39.34 -52.41
N LEU A 37 53.80 -38.96 -51.33
CA LEU A 37 53.98 -37.66 -50.66
C LEU A 37 54.82 -37.77 -49.37
N PRO A 38 55.53 -36.69 -48.99
CA PRO A 38 56.33 -36.64 -47.76
C PRO A 38 55.48 -36.93 -46.50
N ALA A 39 56.11 -37.55 -45.49
CA ALA A 39 55.45 -38.19 -44.35
C ALA A 39 54.40 -37.33 -43.62
N ASN A 40 54.62 -36.02 -43.51
CA ASN A 40 53.73 -35.10 -42.81
C ASN A 40 52.46 -34.78 -43.63
N LEU A 41 52.58 -34.64 -44.96
CA LEU A 41 51.45 -34.34 -45.85
C LEU A 41 50.54 -35.56 -46.08
N ARG A 42 51.10 -36.77 -45.96
CA ARG A 42 50.35 -38.03 -46.10
C ARG A 42 49.27 -38.23 -45.03
N TRP A 43 49.39 -37.57 -43.88
CA TRP A 43 48.39 -37.58 -42.82
C TRP A 43 47.56 -36.30 -42.80
N LEU A 44 48.17 -35.15 -43.10
CA LEU A 44 47.52 -33.85 -43.01
C LEU A 44 46.47 -33.62 -44.12
N LEU A 45 46.76 -34.02 -45.36
CA LEU A 45 45.83 -33.83 -46.49
C LEU A 45 44.55 -34.67 -46.36
N PRO A 46 44.61 -35.99 -46.04
CA PRO A 46 43.41 -36.77 -45.78
C PRO A 46 42.61 -36.27 -44.57
N ALA A 47 43.29 -35.79 -43.52
CA ALA A 47 42.63 -35.25 -42.32
C ALA A 47 41.81 -34.00 -42.65
N LEU A 48 42.42 -33.05 -43.36
CA LEU A 48 41.76 -31.79 -43.72
C LEU A 48 40.57 -32.02 -44.67
N ARG A 49 40.70 -32.98 -45.60
CA ARG A 49 39.61 -33.35 -46.52
C ARG A 49 38.47 -34.09 -45.83
N SER A 50 38.78 -35.00 -44.91
CA SER A 50 37.78 -35.67 -44.08
C SER A 50 37.05 -34.67 -43.18
N LEU A 51 37.78 -33.71 -42.59
CA LEU A 51 37.23 -32.62 -41.80
C LEU A 51 36.29 -31.74 -42.63
N ALA A 52 36.64 -31.42 -43.88
CA ALA A 52 35.78 -30.66 -44.77
C ALA A 52 34.45 -31.38 -45.06
N PHE A 53 34.47 -32.69 -45.30
CA PHE A 53 33.24 -33.48 -45.47
C PHE A 53 32.38 -33.52 -44.20
N VAL A 54 33.01 -33.67 -43.03
CA VAL A 54 32.33 -33.64 -41.73
C VAL A 54 31.67 -32.28 -41.50
N LEU A 55 32.39 -31.18 -41.74
CA LEU A 55 31.85 -29.83 -41.60
C LEU A 55 30.70 -29.57 -42.58
N ALA A 56 30.81 -30.01 -43.84
CA ALA A 56 29.76 -29.86 -44.84
C ALA A 56 28.47 -30.62 -44.45
N LEU A 57 28.61 -31.85 -43.96
CA LEU A 57 27.47 -32.66 -43.50
C LEU A 57 26.88 -32.15 -42.19
N LEU A 58 27.71 -31.63 -41.28
CA LEU A 58 27.23 -30.94 -40.07
C LEU A 58 26.49 -29.66 -40.42
N LEU A 59 26.87 -28.94 -41.48
CA LEU A 59 26.16 -27.75 -41.93
C LEU A 59 24.72 -28.06 -42.38
N LEU A 60 24.49 -29.26 -42.93
CA LEU A 60 23.15 -29.76 -43.27
C LEU A 60 22.25 -29.96 -42.04
N THR A 61 22.82 -30.20 -40.86
CA THR A 61 22.06 -30.33 -39.61
C THR A 61 21.59 -28.98 -39.06
N GLY A 62 21.94 -27.87 -39.73
CA GLY A 62 21.54 -26.51 -39.37
C GLY A 62 21.91 -26.12 -37.94
N PRO A 63 23.19 -26.18 -37.54
CA PRO A 63 23.62 -25.78 -36.21
C PRO A 63 23.48 -24.25 -36.08
N VAL A 64 22.47 -23.82 -35.33
CA VAL A 64 22.21 -22.42 -35.03
C VAL A 64 22.56 -22.15 -33.58
N LEU A 65 23.50 -21.21 -33.38
CA LEU A 65 23.83 -20.71 -32.05
C LEU A 65 22.78 -19.67 -31.63
N HIS A 66 21.85 -20.07 -30.78
CA HIS A 66 20.79 -19.17 -30.31
C HIS A 66 21.30 -18.38 -29.08
N HIS A 67 21.68 -17.13 -29.30
CA HIS A 67 22.01 -16.19 -28.23
C HIS A 67 20.80 -15.30 -27.93
N ARG A 68 19.93 -15.73 -27.01
CA ARG A 68 18.84 -14.87 -26.52
C ARG A 68 19.39 -13.94 -25.45
N LYS A 69 19.65 -12.68 -25.83
CA LYS A 69 19.83 -11.57 -24.90
C LYS A 69 18.43 -10.98 -24.64
N VAL A 70 17.92 -11.12 -23.43
CA VAL A 70 16.72 -10.38 -23.03
C VAL A 70 17.19 -8.95 -22.80
N ILE A 71 16.97 -8.10 -23.79
CA ILE A 71 17.17 -6.66 -23.69
C ILE A 71 15.77 -6.10 -23.44
N GLY A 72 15.48 -5.82 -22.18
CA GLY A 72 14.34 -5.02 -21.78
C GLY A 72 14.84 -4.09 -20.68
N GLU A 73 14.55 -2.79 -20.81
CA GLU A 73 14.71 -1.91 -19.67
C GLU A 73 13.68 -2.31 -18.60
N PRO A 74 14.08 -2.53 -17.35
CA PRO A 74 13.13 -2.81 -16.29
C PRO A 74 12.18 -1.61 -16.13
N GLY A 75 10.88 -1.89 -15.99
CA GLY A 75 9.85 -0.86 -15.77
C GLY A 75 10.18 0.00 -14.56
N ARG A 76 9.83 1.28 -14.61
CA ARG A 76 10.11 2.23 -13.52
C ARG A 76 8.98 2.23 -12.50
N VAL A 77 9.32 2.02 -11.23
CA VAL A 77 8.40 2.09 -10.09
C VAL A 77 8.76 3.32 -9.28
N LYS A 78 7.81 4.26 -9.14
CA LYS A 78 8.00 5.46 -8.32
C LYS A 78 7.23 5.30 -7.02
N ILE A 79 7.95 5.34 -5.91
CA ILE A 79 7.41 5.27 -4.56
C ILE A 79 7.37 6.70 -4.02
N TYR A 80 6.22 7.13 -3.54
CA TYR A 80 6.03 8.43 -2.89
C TYR A 80 5.65 8.18 -1.44
N VAL A 81 6.34 8.83 -0.53
CA VAL A 81 6.07 8.80 0.90
C VAL A 81 5.54 10.16 1.30
N ASP A 82 4.37 10.19 1.91
CA ASP A 82 3.82 11.37 2.56
C ASP A 82 4.75 11.82 3.69
N ALA A 83 5.18 13.09 3.65
CA ALA A 83 6.05 13.70 4.66
C ALA A 83 5.35 14.84 5.42
N SER A 84 4.03 14.73 5.58
CA SER A 84 3.25 15.62 6.43
C SER A 84 3.47 15.36 7.92
N GLN A 85 3.16 16.36 8.76
CA GLN A 85 3.28 16.27 10.23
C GLN A 85 2.46 15.12 10.82
N SER A 86 1.37 14.71 10.17
CA SER A 86 0.58 13.58 10.64
C SER A 86 1.31 12.23 10.52
N MET A 87 2.37 12.16 9.70
CA MET A 87 3.22 10.97 9.60
C MET A 87 4.23 10.88 10.75
N ASP A 88 4.52 11.98 11.44
CA ASP A 88 5.37 11.97 12.65
C ASP A 88 4.59 11.59 13.93
N LEU A 89 3.28 11.38 13.82
CA LEU A 89 2.46 10.95 14.94
C LEU A 89 2.67 9.47 15.28
N VAL A 90 2.39 9.15 16.55
CA VAL A 90 2.39 7.79 17.09
C VAL A 90 0.96 7.34 17.38
N ASP A 91 0.62 6.13 16.97
CA ASP A 91 -0.76 5.64 17.02
C ASP A 91 -1.03 4.71 18.20
N ARG A 92 -0.95 5.24 19.42
CA ARG A 92 -1.19 4.44 20.66
C ARG A 92 -2.61 3.90 20.77
N HIS A 93 -3.56 4.55 20.10
CA HIS A 93 -4.97 4.17 20.08
C HIS A 93 -5.29 3.04 19.10
N LEU A 94 -4.31 2.56 18.32
CA LEU A 94 -4.51 1.38 17.48
C LEU A 94 -4.99 0.18 18.30
N THR A 95 -5.76 -0.69 17.68
CA THR A 95 -6.14 -1.93 18.33
C THR A 95 -4.93 -2.86 18.47
N ASP A 96 -4.92 -3.70 19.51
CA ASP A 96 -3.82 -4.62 19.78
C ASP A 96 -3.57 -5.57 18.60
N GLU A 97 -4.64 -5.98 17.89
CA GLU A 97 -4.53 -6.82 16.71
C GLU A 97 -3.73 -6.13 15.60
N ARG A 98 -3.99 -4.83 15.38
CA ARG A 98 -3.27 -4.06 14.36
C ARG A 98 -1.82 -3.81 14.78
N LYS A 99 -1.58 -3.46 16.05
CA LYS A 99 -0.22 -3.26 16.58
C LYS A 99 0.65 -4.50 16.41
N LEU A 100 0.11 -5.67 16.72
CA LEU A 100 0.87 -6.91 16.62
C LEU A 100 1.10 -7.37 15.18
N LEU A 101 0.16 -7.12 14.26
CA LEU A 101 0.38 -7.35 12.82
C LEU A 101 1.49 -6.45 12.27
N ILE A 102 1.51 -5.17 12.68
CA ILE A 102 2.62 -4.23 12.38
C ILE A 102 3.94 -4.78 12.94
N ALA A 103 3.94 -5.21 14.20
CA ALA A 103 5.13 -5.78 14.84
C ALA A 103 5.64 -7.03 14.10
N GLN A 104 4.73 -7.90 13.63
CA GLN A 104 5.11 -9.06 12.83
C GLN A 104 5.65 -8.68 11.45
N SER A 105 5.09 -7.65 10.78
CA SER A 105 5.58 -7.19 9.48
C SER A 105 6.95 -6.53 9.57
N HIS A 106 7.24 -5.80 10.64
CA HIS A 106 8.55 -5.20 10.92
C HIS A 106 9.56 -6.19 11.52
N GLY A 107 9.12 -7.40 11.89
CA GLY A 107 9.97 -8.43 12.49
C GLY A 107 10.31 -8.21 13.97
N TRP A 108 9.57 -7.34 14.66
CA TRP A 108 9.65 -7.19 16.13
C TRP A 108 9.02 -8.37 16.86
N LEU A 109 8.11 -9.09 16.18
CA LEU A 109 7.51 -10.33 16.66
C LEU A 109 7.87 -11.48 15.72
N GLU A 110 8.20 -12.64 16.27
CA GLU A 110 8.51 -13.83 15.49
C GLU A 110 7.33 -14.26 14.61
N ARG A 111 7.64 -14.75 13.40
CA ARG A 111 6.62 -15.24 12.47
C ARG A 111 5.92 -16.48 13.04
N GLY A 112 4.61 -16.56 12.84
CA GLY A 112 3.79 -17.68 13.32
C GLY A 112 3.34 -17.57 14.77
N ARG A 113 3.75 -16.53 15.53
CA ARG A 113 3.15 -16.23 16.85
C ARG A 113 1.70 -15.78 16.74
N ILE A 114 1.36 -15.16 15.61
CA ILE A 114 0.01 -14.72 15.27
C ILE A 114 -0.32 -15.30 13.91
N ASP A 115 -1.47 -15.97 13.85
CA ASP A 115 -2.01 -16.45 12.58
C ASP A 115 -2.78 -15.32 11.90
N SER A 116 -2.16 -14.72 10.88
CA SER A 116 -2.79 -13.66 10.10
C SER A 116 -3.84 -14.17 9.11
N ARG A 117 -4.04 -15.49 8.97
CA ARG A 117 -4.97 -16.07 7.97
C ARG A 117 -6.41 -15.61 8.21
N LEU A 118 -6.88 -15.61 9.46
CA LEU A 118 -8.22 -15.09 9.82
C LEU A 118 -8.36 -13.61 9.46
N HIS A 119 -7.33 -12.79 9.74
CA HIS A 119 -7.32 -11.37 9.39
C HIS A 119 -7.33 -11.14 7.88
N GLN A 120 -6.51 -11.89 7.13
CA GLN A 120 -6.41 -11.81 5.68
C GLN A 120 -7.72 -12.24 5.01
N LEU A 121 -8.32 -13.33 5.47
CA LEU A 121 -9.61 -13.83 5.00
C LEU A 121 -10.72 -12.79 5.25
N ALA A 122 -10.79 -12.20 6.44
CA ALA A 122 -11.76 -11.15 6.74
C ALA A 122 -11.62 -9.95 5.80
N ASN A 123 -10.39 -9.53 5.48
CA ASN A 123 -10.16 -8.44 4.53
C ASN A 123 -10.49 -8.85 3.08
N GLN A 124 -10.22 -10.09 2.68
CA GLN A 124 -10.64 -10.59 1.36
C GLN A 124 -12.17 -10.62 1.21
N ILE A 125 -12.89 -11.09 2.23
CA ILE A 125 -14.35 -11.03 2.29
C ILE A 125 -14.83 -9.59 2.16
N HIS A 126 -14.22 -8.69 2.93
CA HIS A 126 -14.54 -7.27 2.90
C HIS A 126 -14.39 -6.67 1.49
N ASP A 127 -13.22 -6.86 0.88
CA ASP A 127 -12.88 -6.27 -0.42
C ASP A 127 -13.79 -6.78 -1.54
N VAL A 128 -14.09 -8.09 -1.56
CA VAL A 128 -15.02 -8.67 -2.53
C VAL A 128 -16.43 -8.15 -2.29
N ARG A 129 -16.92 -8.15 -1.04
CA ARG A 129 -18.25 -7.64 -0.68
C ARG A 129 -18.43 -6.17 -1.06
N GLU A 130 -17.47 -5.30 -0.74
CA GLU A 130 -17.52 -3.88 -1.09
C GLU A 130 -17.47 -3.66 -2.60
N ARG A 131 -16.62 -4.40 -3.33
CA ARG A 131 -16.58 -4.35 -4.79
C ARG A 131 -17.92 -4.74 -5.39
N THR A 132 -18.50 -5.85 -4.94
CA THR A 132 -19.82 -6.31 -5.39
C THR A 132 -20.89 -5.26 -5.12
N LEU A 133 -20.91 -4.65 -3.92
CA LEU A 133 -21.87 -3.59 -3.60
C LEU A 133 -21.70 -2.34 -4.48
N LEU A 134 -20.46 -1.93 -4.76
CA LEU A 134 -20.18 -0.78 -5.61
C LEU A 134 -20.63 -1.01 -7.05
N GLU A 135 -20.31 -2.18 -7.61
CA GLU A 135 -20.70 -2.54 -8.98
C GLU A 135 -22.22 -2.70 -9.10
N LEU A 136 -22.89 -3.34 -8.13
CA LEU A 136 -24.35 -3.48 -8.14
C LEU A 136 -25.10 -2.16 -7.98
N ARG A 137 -24.46 -1.13 -7.41
CA ARG A 137 -25.01 0.24 -7.28
C ARG A 137 -24.76 1.10 -8.53
N ALA A 138 -24.01 0.62 -9.50
CA ALA A 138 -23.78 1.34 -10.75
C ALA A 138 -25.05 1.38 -11.62
N GLU A 139 -25.25 2.46 -12.39
CA GLU A 139 -26.45 2.65 -13.22
C GLU A 139 -26.61 1.60 -14.33
N GLN A 140 -25.53 0.92 -14.74
CA GLN A 140 -25.54 -0.15 -15.73
C GLN A 140 -24.58 -1.26 -15.31
N VAL A 141 -25.08 -2.47 -15.12
CA VAL A 141 -24.28 -3.67 -14.80
C VAL A 141 -24.49 -4.71 -15.89
N SER A 142 -23.41 -5.22 -16.48
CA SER A 142 -23.50 -6.29 -17.48
C SER A 142 -23.84 -7.63 -16.82
N ALA A 143 -24.52 -8.51 -17.56
CA ALA A 143 -24.76 -9.88 -17.09
C ALA A 143 -23.45 -10.65 -16.85
N ASP A 144 -22.39 -10.38 -17.62
CA ASP A 144 -21.06 -10.98 -17.45
C ASP A 144 -20.38 -10.50 -16.15
N ASP A 145 -20.59 -9.23 -15.78
CA ASP A 145 -20.06 -8.66 -14.54
C ASP A 145 -20.77 -9.26 -13.33
N ILE A 146 -22.10 -9.44 -13.39
CA ILE A 146 -22.88 -10.11 -12.35
C ILE A 146 -22.40 -11.56 -12.14
N MET A 147 -22.08 -12.29 -13.20
CA MET A 147 -21.55 -13.64 -13.10
C MET A 147 -20.16 -13.66 -12.44
N LYS A 148 -19.26 -12.76 -12.84
CA LYS A 148 -17.92 -12.64 -12.23
C LYS A 148 -18.00 -12.31 -10.74
N LEU A 149 -18.84 -11.33 -10.36
CA LEU A 149 -19.04 -10.95 -8.97
C LEU A 149 -19.55 -12.12 -8.11
N ARG A 150 -20.42 -12.96 -8.69
CA ARG A 150 -20.94 -14.17 -8.05
C ARG A 150 -19.84 -15.19 -7.84
N ASP A 151 -19.01 -15.44 -8.85
CA ASP A 151 -17.89 -16.38 -8.77
C ASP A 151 -16.85 -15.93 -7.72
N ASP A 152 -16.48 -14.65 -7.72
CA ASP A 152 -15.57 -14.06 -6.71
C ASP A 152 -16.10 -14.26 -5.29
N LEU A 153 -17.41 -14.04 -5.07
CA LEU A 153 -18.04 -14.18 -3.75
C LEU A 153 -18.11 -15.66 -3.32
N LEU A 154 -18.37 -16.60 -4.25
CA LEU A 154 -18.32 -18.03 -3.97
C LEU A 154 -16.92 -18.52 -3.60
N GLU A 155 -15.89 -18.06 -4.31
CA GLU A 155 -14.50 -18.42 -4.04
C GLU A 155 -14.09 -18.04 -2.62
N VAL A 156 -14.44 -16.82 -2.20
CA VAL A 156 -14.12 -16.36 -0.84
C VAL A 156 -14.93 -17.10 0.23
N LEU A 157 -16.22 -17.39 -0.01
CA LEU A 157 -17.03 -18.18 0.93
C LEU A 157 -16.50 -19.62 1.07
N ASN A 158 -15.99 -20.23 -0.01
CA ASN A 158 -15.34 -21.54 0.05
C ASN A 158 -14.07 -21.47 0.92
N SER A 159 -13.23 -20.45 0.69
CA SER A 159 -12.04 -20.19 1.52
C SER A 159 -12.41 -20.00 2.99
N ALA A 160 -13.52 -19.30 3.27
CA ALA A 160 -14.03 -19.12 4.63
C ALA A 160 -14.50 -20.43 5.28
N THR A 161 -15.07 -21.34 4.49
CA THR A 161 -15.48 -22.67 4.98
C THR A 161 -14.27 -23.52 5.35
N GLU A 162 -13.21 -23.46 4.55
CA GLU A 162 -11.95 -24.18 4.83
C GLU A 162 -11.31 -23.69 6.13
N VAL A 163 -11.18 -22.38 6.30
CA VAL A 163 -10.59 -21.79 7.51
C VAL A 163 -11.48 -22.03 8.75
N ALA A 164 -12.80 -21.96 8.62
CA ALA A 164 -13.72 -22.25 9.72
C ALA A 164 -13.57 -23.68 10.27
N ASN A 165 -13.20 -24.65 9.42
CA ASN A 165 -12.93 -26.03 9.87
C ASN A 165 -11.62 -26.15 10.67
N GLU A 166 -10.64 -25.27 10.45
CA GLU A 166 -9.35 -25.27 11.16
C GLU A 166 -9.42 -24.57 12.52
N PHE A 167 -10.36 -23.65 12.71
CA PHE A 167 -10.56 -22.86 13.92
C PHE A 167 -11.95 -23.10 14.51
N PRO A 168 -12.20 -24.27 15.13
CA PRO A 168 -13.47 -24.51 15.81
C PRO A 168 -13.66 -23.47 16.92
N GLU A 169 -14.86 -22.91 17.00
CA GLU A 169 -15.20 -22.02 18.11
C GLU A 169 -14.99 -22.78 19.43
N SER A 170 -14.29 -22.18 20.39
CA SER A 170 -14.10 -22.83 21.68
C SER A 170 -15.44 -22.90 22.41
N GLU A 171 -15.82 -24.09 22.90
CA GLU A 171 -17.03 -24.48 23.67
C GLU A 171 -17.40 -23.60 24.90
N GLN A 172 -16.72 -22.48 25.15
CA GLN A 172 -16.93 -21.60 26.30
C GLN A 172 -18.07 -20.58 26.13
N HIS A 173 -18.91 -20.71 25.09
CA HIS A 173 -20.25 -20.14 25.10
C HIS A 173 -21.28 -21.26 25.24
N ASP A 174 -22.00 -21.22 26.36
CA ASP A 174 -22.98 -22.19 26.86
C ASP A 174 -24.30 -22.18 26.04
N SER A 175 -24.21 -22.08 24.72
CA SER A 175 -25.35 -22.24 23.82
C SER A 175 -24.93 -23.08 22.62
N ALA A 176 -25.31 -24.36 22.64
CA ALA A 176 -25.23 -25.30 21.52
C ALA A 176 -25.92 -24.81 20.22
N ASP A 177 -26.60 -23.66 20.27
CA ASP A 177 -27.22 -23.00 19.14
C ASP A 177 -26.23 -22.23 18.23
N ASP A 178 -25.08 -21.75 18.72
CA ASP A 178 -24.24 -20.80 17.96
C ASP A 178 -23.28 -21.49 16.97
N GLU A 179 -22.64 -22.59 17.35
CA GLU A 179 -21.76 -23.37 16.46
C GLU A 179 -22.53 -24.00 15.28
N SER A 180 -23.75 -24.48 15.54
CA SER A 180 -24.64 -25.01 14.50
C SER A 180 -25.04 -23.91 13.51
N ASN A 181 -25.23 -22.67 13.97
CA ASN A 181 -25.63 -21.55 13.13
C ASN A 181 -24.50 -21.06 12.22
N GLY A 182 -23.24 -21.17 12.64
CA GLY A 182 -22.08 -20.64 11.90
C GLY A 182 -21.83 -21.33 10.56
N MET A 183 -21.67 -22.65 10.56
CA MET A 183 -21.42 -23.42 9.34
C MET A 183 -22.68 -23.55 8.48
N GLN A 184 -23.86 -23.60 9.11
CA GLN A 184 -25.14 -23.54 8.40
C GLN A 184 -25.31 -22.20 7.67
N SER A 185 -24.95 -21.06 8.28
CA SER A 185 -25.04 -19.74 7.63
C SER A 185 -24.16 -19.63 6.38
N ILE A 186 -22.94 -20.17 6.38
CA ILE A 186 -22.04 -20.17 5.21
C ILE A 186 -22.59 -21.10 4.11
N SER A 187 -23.09 -22.28 4.48
CA SER A 187 -23.68 -23.22 3.51
C SER A 187 -24.97 -22.68 2.86
N LEU A 188 -25.81 -21.97 3.64
CA LEU A 188 -27.01 -21.29 3.15
C LEU A 188 -26.64 -20.13 2.23
N LEU A 189 -25.60 -19.38 2.57
CA LEU A 189 -25.03 -18.33 1.72
C LEU A 189 -24.54 -18.89 0.39
N GLN A 190 -23.76 -19.97 0.41
CA GLN A 190 -23.32 -20.64 -0.81
C GLN A 190 -24.50 -21.10 -1.66
N ALA A 191 -25.60 -21.56 -1.04
CA ALA A 191 -26.81 -21.93 -1.77
C ALA A 191 -27.53 -20.72 -2.40
N ILE A 192 -27.52 -19.55 -1.75
CA ILE A 192 -28.08 -18.30 -2.27
C ILE A 192 -27.23 -17.72 -3.41
N VAL A 193 -25.91 -17.84 -3.31
CA VAL A 193 -24.97 -17.26 -4.27
C VAL A 193 -24.77 -18.16 -5.49
N ARG A 194 -25.00 -19.48 -5.38
CA ARG A 194 -24.90 -20.41 -6.51
C ARG A 194 -25.77 -19.96 -7.71
N PRO A 195 -25.28 -20.12 -8.95
CA PRO A 195 -25.97 -19.58 -10.12
C PRO A 195 -27.31 -20.28 -10.36
N ALA A 196 -28.39 -19.52 -10.30
CA ALA A 196 -29.74 -20.03 -10.55
C ALA A 196 -30.07 -20.13 -12.06
N ASN A 197 -29.44 -19.32 -12.92
CA ASN A 197 -29.68 -19.32 -14.37
C ASN A 197 -28.55 -18.61 -15.16
N GLN A 198 -28.46 -18.90 -16.47
CA GLN A 198 -27.47 -18.28 -17.38
C GLN A 198 -27.81 -16.83 -17.77
N ASN A 199 -29.01 -16.34 -17.41
CA ASN A 199 -29.45 -14.98 -17.70
C ASN A 199 -29.54 -14.21 -16.39
N ALA A 200 -28.72 -13.17 -16.23
CA ALA A 200 -28.80 -12.26 -15.09
C ALA A 200 -30.12 -11.46 -15.15
N THR A 201 -30.89 -11.51 -14.08
CA THR A 201 -32.16 -10.81 -13.92
C THR A 201 -32.13 -9.83 -12.74
N GLU A 202 -33.12 -8.94 -12.66
CA GLU A 202 -33.33 -8.03 -11.52
C GLU A 202 -33.47 -8.82 -10.18
N ALA A 203 -33.96 -10.05 -10.24
CA ALA A 203 -34.01 -10.97 -9.11
C ALA A 203 -32.62 -11.47 -8.66
N ASP A 204 -31.68 -11.68 -9.59
CA ASP A 204 -30.30 -12.07 -9.26
C ASP A 204 -29.56 -10.93 -8.54
N MET A 205 -29.81 -9.69 -8.93
CA MET A 205 -29.23 -8.52 -8.26
C MET A 205 -29.74 -8.40 -6.81
N ALA A 206 -31.05 -8.57 -6.59
CA ALA A 206 -31.62 -8.56 -5.25
C ALA A 206 -31.06 -9.69 -4.36
N GLN A 207 -30.84 -10.88 -4.93
CA GLN A 207 -30.21 -12.01 -4.23
C GLN A 207 -28.75 -11.73 -3.87
N LEU A 208 -27.96 -11.16 -4.78
CA LEU A 208 -26.56 -10.81 -4.50
C LEU A 208 -26.45 -9.70 -3.44
N LEU A 209 -27.34 -8.72 -3.45
CA LEU A 209 -27.41 -7.70 -2.41
C LEU A 209 -27.71 -8.32 -1.03
N ALA A 210 -28.70 -9.22 -0.94
CA ALA A 210 -29.01 -9.94 0.30
C ALA A 210 -27.86 -10.86 0.75
N ALA A 211 -27.15 -11.48 -0.19
CA ALA A 211 -25.97 -12.28 0.10
C ALA A 211 -24.82 -11.42 0.66
N CYS A 212 -24.63 -10.19 0.15
CA CYS A 212 -23.63 -9.26 0.68
C CYS A 212 -23.91 -8.89 2.15
N GLU A 213 -25.18 -8.66 2.51
CA GLU A 213 -25.57 -8.37 3.90
C GLU A 213 -25.26 -9.54 4.84
N THR A 214 -25.57 -10.76 4.42
CA THR A 214 -25.31 -11.95 5.24
C THR A 214 -23.81 -12.26 5.30
N THR A 215 -23.06 -12.01 4.22
CA THR A 215 -21.60 -12.15 4.15
C THR A 215 -20.89 -11.23 5.16
N ARG A 216 -21.47 -10.06 5.46
CA ARG A 216 -20.97 -9.17 6.51
C ARG A 216 -20.99 -9.82 7.90
N SER A 217 -22.03 -10.60 8.22
CA SER A 217 -22.11 -11.32 9.49
C SER A 217 -20.99 -12.38 9.62
N VAL A 218 -20.69 -13.07 8.52
CA VAL A 218 -19.55 -14.01 8.45
C VAL A 218 -18.22 -13.27 8.63
N GLU A 219 -18.05 -12.13 7.96
CA GLU A 219 -16.88 -11.25 8.12
C GLU A 219 -16.69 -10.86 9.60
N ASP A 220 -17.75 -10.37 10.24
CA ASP A 220 -17.72 -9.90 11.63
C ASP A 220 -17.35 -11.03 12.60
N ARG A 221 -17.87 -12.25 12.40
CA ARG A 221 -17.55 -13.43 13.22
C ARG A 221 -16.08 -13.86 13.07
N ILE A 222 -15.54 -13.84 11.85
CA ILE A 222 -14.12 -14.14 11.61
C ILE A 222 -13.24 -13.08 12.29
N ARG A 223 -13.60 -11.79 12.17
CA ARG A 223 -12.90 -10.71 12.87
C ARG A 223 -12.94 -10.91 14.38
N GLN A 224 -14.10 -11.23 14.95
CA GLN A 224 -14.23 -11.48 16.39
C GLN A 224 -13.39 -12.66 16.88
N THR A 225 -13.33 -13.74 16.10
CA THR A 225 -12.49 -14.90 16.43
C THR A 225 -11.01 -14.53 16.44
N PHE A 226 -10.54 -13.81 15.42
CA PHE A 226 -9.17 -13.30 15.40
C PHE A 226 -8.86 -12.38 16.59
N ARG A 227 -9.78 -11.45 16.93
CA ARG A 227 -9.63 -10.57 18.09
C ARG A 227 -9.51 -11.35 19.40
N ARG A 228 -10.27 -12.43 19.56
CA ARG A 228 -10.23 -13.31 20.73
C ARG A 228 -8.87 -14.03 20.84
N GLU A 229 -8.35 -14.56 19.75
CA GLU A 229 -7.03 -15.21 19.75
C GLU A 229 -5.92 -14.23 20.13
N VAL A 230 -5.95 -13.03 19.55
CA VAL A 230 -5.00 -11.98 19.90
C VAL A 230 -5.12 -11.59 21.38
N ARG A 231 -6.34 -11.41 21.88
CA ARG A 231 -6.57 -11.08 23.29
C ARG A 231 -6.01 -12.15 24.23
N ASN A 232 -6.26 -13.43 23.93
CA ASN A 232 -5.70 -14.54 24.70
C ASN A 232 -4.16 -14.52 24.68
N LEU A 233 -3.54 -14.15 23.55
CA LEU A 233 -2.09 -14.01 23.43
C LEU A 233 -1.56 -12.83 24.27
N VAL A 234 -2.25 -11.69 24.27
CA VAL A 234 -1.88 -10.53 25.10
C VAL A 234 -2.02 -10.85 26.59
N ASP A 235 -3.13 -11.48 26.98
CA ASP A 235 -3.44 -11.87 28.35
C ASP A 235 -2.49 -12.95 28.88
N SER A 236 -1.89 -13.76 28.00
CA SER A 236 -0.83 -14.72 28.37
C SER A 236 0.38 -14.03 29.05
N GLY A 237 0.56 -12.73 28.81
CA GLY A 237 1.55 -11.91 29.47
C GLY A 237 2.98 -12.08 28.98
N ASP A 238 3.18 -12.75 27.83
CA ASP A 238 4.48 -12.98 27.19
C ASP A 238 5.29 -11.68 27.01
N ALA A 239 6.56 -11.72 27.42
CA ALA A 239 7.48 -10.60 27.32
C ALA A 239 7.72 -10.16 25.88
N SER A 240 7.75 -11.10 24.92
CA SER A 240 7.95 -10.79 23.50
C SER A 240 6.78 -9.99 22.91
N VAL A 241 5.55 -10.38 23.27
CA VAL A 241 4.30 -9.72 22.84
C VAL A 241 4.20 -8.33 23.46
N LYS A 242 4.53 -8.19 24.75
CA LYS A 242 4.56 -6.87 25.43
C LYS A 242 5.60 -5.94 24.81
N ALA A 243 6.80 -6.43 24.52
CA ALA A 243 7.84 -5.65 23.85
C ALA A 243 7.39 -5.23 22.45
N ALA A 244 6.77 -6.14 21.69
CA ALA A 244 6.24 -5.85 20.36
C ALA A 244 5.15 -4.76 20.39
N LEU A 245 4.23 -4.80 21.36
CA LEU A 245 3.21 -3.77 21.57
C LEU A 245 3.84 -2.42 21.92
N ALA A 246 4.81 -2.40 22.85
CA ALA A 246 5.51 -1.17 23.23
C ALA A 246 6.24 -0.54 22.03
N MET A 247 6.94 -1.34 21.22
CA MET A 247 7.59 -0.86 19.99
C MET A 247 6.57 -0.24 19.01
N ALA A 248 5.39 -0.85 18.86
CA ALA A 248 4.33 -0.30 18.02
C ALA A 248 3.76 1.02 18.57
N ASP A 249 3.75 1.19 19.90
CA ASP A 249 3.25 2.37 20.61
C ASP A 249 4.26 3.52 20.75
N GLU A 250 5.51 3.29 20.38
CA GLU A 250 6.60 4.27 20.43
C GLU A 250 7.09 4.67 19.03
N THR A 251 6.70 3.94 17.99
CA THR A 251 7.16 4.20 16.61
C THR A 251 6.20 5.09 15.84
N THR A 252 6.74 6.13 15.20
CA THR A 252 5.98 7.04 14.34
C THR A 252 5.59 6.35 13.02
N ARG A 253 4.55 6.84 12.36
CA ARG A 253 4.13 6.31 11.03
C ARG A 253 5.25 6.44 10.00
N TRP A 254 6.01 7.54 10.05
CA TRP A 254 7.20 7.76 9.22
C TRP A 254 8.27 6.71 9.49
N ARG A 255 8.61 6.45 10.77
CA ARG A 255 9.62 5.42 11.09
C ARG A 255 9.17 4.04 10.63
N ARG A 256 7.88 3.70 10.79
CA ARG A 256 7.34 2.44 10.25
C ARG A 256 7.48 2.39 8.72
N CYS A 257 7.16 3.46 8.02
CA CYS A 257 7.32 3.55 6.56
C CYS A 257 8.79 3.34 6.13
N GLU A 258 9.71 4.03 6.79
CA GLU A 258 11.14 3.93 6.56
C GLU A 258 11.65 2.50 6.78
N GLN A 259 11.28 1.87 7.89
CA GLN A 259 11.67 0.49 8.16
C GLN A 259 11.11 -0.50 7.15
N LEU A 260 9.87 -0.30 6.69
CA LEU A 260 9.27 -1.12 5.65
C LEU A 260 10.04 -1.00 4.31
N LEU A 261 10.51 0.21 4.00
CA LEU A 261 11.21 0.51 2.75
C LEU A 261 12.66 0.02 2.77
N LEU A 262 13.39 0.28 3.86
CA LEU A 262 14.85 0.18 3.95
C LEU A 262 15.36 -0.96 4.82
N GLU A 263 14.63 -1.34 5.87
CA GLU A 263 15.13 -2.26 6.89
C GLU A 263 14.57 -3.69 6.74
N GLY A 264 15.36 -4.67 7.20
CA GLY A 264 14.96 -6.06 7.32
C GLY A 264 15.20 -6.93 6.08
N SER A 265 15.05 -8.25 6.26
CA SER A 265 15.30 -9.26 5.22
C SER A 265 14.37 -9.18 4.01
N LYS A 266 13.30 -8.37 4.09
CA LYS A 266 12.30 -8.16 3.04
C LYS A 266 12.07 -6.68 2.73
N ALA A 267 13.06 -5.82 2.96
CA ALA A 267 12.98 -4.40 2.61
C ALA A 267 12.37 -4.21 1.21
N LEU A 268 11.30 -3.40 1.13
CA LEU A 268 10.50 -3.26 -0.09
C LEU A 268 11.36 -2.74 -1.25
N PHE A 269 12.28 -1.81 -0.96
CA PHE A 269 13.19 -1.24 -1.94
C PHE A 269 14.08 -2.30 -2.59
N ASP A 270 14.74 -3.15 -1.78
CA ASP A 270 15.64 -4.20 -2.28
C ASP A 270 14.90 -5.27 -3.08
N ASN A 271 13.66 -5.60 -2.70
CA ASN A 271 12.84 -6.55 -3.43
C ASN A 271 12.40 -6.01 -4.80
N LEU A 272 11.98 -4.75 -4.86
CA LEU A 272 11.57 -4.11 -6.11
C LEU A 272 12.76 -3.85 -7.04
N LYS A 273 13.91 -3.45 -6.48
CA LYS A 273 15.16 -3.21 -7.22
C LYS A 273 15.65 -4.42 -8.02
N ARG A 274 15.26 -5.65 -7.64
CA ARG A 274 15.59 -6.88 -8.39
C ARG A 274 14.96 -6.94 -9.78
N PHE A 275 13.81 -6.28 -9.97
CA PHE A 275 13.00 -6.39 -11.19
C PHE A 275 12.72 -5.04 -11.86
N HIS A 276 12.87 -3.94 -11.12
CA HIS A 276 12.44 -2.60 -11.51
C HIS A 276 13.51 -1.54 -11.24
N ASN A 277 13.45 -0.45 -12.00
CA ASN A 277 14.12 0.79 -11.62
C ASN A 277 13.25 1.49 -10.59
N VAL A 278 13.72 1.62 -9.36
CA VAL A 278 12.97 2.18 -8.23
C VAL A 278 13.47 3.58 -7.90
N GLU A 279 12.55 4.53 -7.82
CA GLU A 279 12.78 5.88 -7.29
C GLU A 279 11.88 6.07 -6.06
N VAL A 280 12.43 6.60 -4.97
CA VAL A 280 11.68 6.95 -3.76
C VAL A 280 11.70 8.46 -3.58
N PHE A 281 10.52 9.05 -3.41
CA PHE A 281 10.31 10.48 -3.20
C PHE A 281 9.60 10.71 -1.88
N ALA A 282 9.95 11.80 -1.18
CA ALA A 282 9.17 12.35 -0.08
C ALA A 282 8.27 13.48 -0.62
N LEU A 283 6.98 13.44 -0.31
CA LEU A 283 6.01 14.49 -0.62
C LEU A 283 6.03 15.51 0.51
N HIS A 284 6.67 16.65 0.26
CA HIS A 284 6.81 17.74 1.22
C HIS A 284 6.07 18.97 0.71
N ASN A 285 5.00 19.35 1.39
CA ASN A 285 4.05 20.35 0.89
C ASN A 285 3.57 19.97 -0.52
N GLN A 286 3.83 20.79 -1.53
CA GLN A 286 3.41 20.54 -2.92
C GLN A 286 4.52 19.93 -3.80
N GLN A 287 5.68 19.60 -3.21
CA GLN A 287 6.86 19.15 -3.93
C GLN A 287 7.18 17.68 -3.65
N ALA A 288 7.78 17.00 -4.63
CA ALA A 288 8.34 15.66 -4.47
C ALA A 288 9.88 15.75 -4.44
N VAL A 289 10.46 15.48 -3.28
CA VAL A 289 11.91 15.48 -3.04
C VAL A 289 12.44 14.07 -3.27
N LEU A 290 13.40 13.89 -4.18
CA LEU A 290 14.01 12.58 -4.45
C LEU A 290 14.89 12.16 -3.27
N MET A 291 14.57 11.01 -2.68
CA MET A 291 15.28 10.43 -1.54
C MET A 291 16.24 9.32 -1.97
N LEU A 292 15.78 8.44 -2.86
CA LEU A 292 16.56 7.31 -3.36
C LEU A 292 16.31 7.08 -4.84
N ASP A 293 17.37 6.74 -5.55
CA ASP A 293 17.30 6.25 -6.92
C ASP A 293 18.15 4.98 -7.04
N SER A 294 17.53 3.87 -7.41
CA SER A 294 18.18 2.57 -7.60
C SER A 294 19.35 2.57 -8.60
N GLN A 295 19.39 3.53 -9.53
CA GLN A 295 20.41 3.65 -10.57
C GLN A 295 21.61 4.50 -10.13
N ILE A 296 21.37 5.48 -9.25
CA ILE A 296 22.37 6.48 -8.84
C ILE A 296 22.93 6.16 -7.45
N THR A 297 22.11 5.60 -6.57
CA THR A 297 22.45 5.38 -5.16
C THR A 297 23.24 4.09 -4.99
N ALA A 298 24.52 4.21 -4.66
CA ALA A 298 25.43 3.08 -4.50
C ALA A 298 25.16 2.27 -3.23
N GLU A 299 24.97 2.95 -2.09
CA GLU A 299 24.61 2.36 -0.79
C GLU A 299 23.27 2.91 -0.32
N VAL A 300 22.36 2.01 0.03
CA VAL A 300 21.05 2.36 0.58
C VAL A 300 21.27 2.82 2.04
N PRO A 301 20.82 4.03 2.41
CA PRO A 301 20.94 4.51 3.78
C PRO A 301 20.05 3.70 4.71
N ARG A 302 20.37 3.72 6.00
CA ARG A 302 19.53 3.05 7.03
C ARG A 302 18.29 3.87 7.39
N GLU A 303 18.37 5.18 7.21
CA GLU A 303 17.31 6.13 7.50
C GLU A 303 17.32 7.25 6.46
N PHE A 304 16.14 7.81 6.23
CA PHE A 304 15.94 9.03 5.49
C PHE A 304 16.32 10.21 6.38
N SER A 305 16.93 11.25 5.79
CA SER A 305 17.02 12.54 6.47
C SER A 305 15.62 13.02 6.86
N GLU A 306 15.42 13.49 8.10
CA GLU A 306 14.12 13.92 8.64
C GLU A 306 13.43 14.94 7.73
N ILE A 307 12.27 14.57 7.16
CA ILE A 307 11.47 15.43 6.26
C ILE A 307 9.97 15.44 6.66
N ALA A 308 9.54 14.68 7.68
CA ALA A 308 8.12 14.53 8.04
C ALA A 308 7.52 15.72 8.82
N ASP A 309 7.83 16.95 8.44
CA ASP A 309 7.41 18.17 9.14
C ASP A 309 6.48 19.08 8.31
N ALA A 310 6.06 18.63 7.12
CA ALA A 310 5.25 19.46 6.24
C ALA A 310 3.88 19.77 6.88
N PRO A 311 3.53 21.05 7.08
CA PRO A 311 2.24 21.44 7.68
C PRO A 311 1.06 21.17 6.74
N VAL A 312 1.35 20.97 5.44
CA VAL A 312 0.35 20.75 4.39
C VAL A 312 0.56 19.35 3.80
N SER A 313 -0.53 18.59 3.71
CA SER A 313 -0.57 17.30 3.02
C SER A 313 -1.20 17.44 1.64
N ASP A 314 -0.36 17.50 0.60
CA ASP A 314 -0.73 17.41 -0.81
C ASP A 314 -0.13 16.13 -1.41
N LEU A 315 -0.99 15.16 -1.69
CA LEU A 315 -0.59 13.83 -2.13
C LEU A 315 -0.30 13.77 -3.65
N ILE A 316 -0.53 14.85 -4.41
CA ILE A 316 -0.72 14.78 -5.86
C ILE A 316 0.16 15.72 -6.66
N SER A 317 0.35 16.96 -6.20
CA SER A 317 1.11 17.96 -6.96
C SER A 317 2.53 17.46 -7.28
N GLY A 318 3.20 16.87 -6.28
CA GLY A 318 4.53 16.27 -6.44
C GLY A 318 4.56 15.05 -7.38
N ILE A 319 3.54 14.20 -7.34
CA ILE A 319 3.41 13.04 -8.24
C ILE A 319 3.28 13.53 -9.69
N THR A 320 2.40 14.50 -9.93
CA THR A 320 2.15 15.05 -11.28
C THR A 320 3.40 15.71 -11.85
N ALA A 321 4.09 16.54 -11.06
CA ALA A 321 5.31 17.23 -11.48
C ALA A 321 6.44 16.26 -11.88
N THR A 322 6.60 15.17 -11.12
CA THR A 322 7.62 14.16 -11.38
C THR A 322 7.28 13.23 -12.55
N GLN A 323 6.00 13.07 -12.92
CA GLN A 323 5.62 12.38 -14.17
C GLN A 323 5.96 13.23 -15.39
N THR A 324 5.61 14.53 -15.39
CA THR A 324 5.94 15.44 -16.51
C THR A 324 7.45 15.53 -16.74
N SER A 325 8.22 15.62 -15.64
CA SER A 325 9.69 15.70 -15.70
C SER A 325 10.34 14.41 -16.24
N SER A 326 9.73 13.24 -16.04
CA SER A 326 10.20 12.00 -16.68
C SER A 326 9.94 11.96 -18.19
N VAL A 327 8.84 12.55 -18.67
CA VAL A 327 8.54 12.65 -20.11
C VAL A 327 9.52 13.59 -20.82
N SER A 328 9.93 14.68 -20.16
CA SER A 328 10.91 15.63 -20.74
C SER A 328 12.35 15.09 -20.77
N ARG A 329 12.74 14.20 -19.83
CA ARG A 329 14.06 13.55 -19.87
C ARG A 329 14.21 12.58 -21.05
N SER A 330 13.11 12.00 -21.52
CA SER A 330 13.10 11.12 -22.71
C SER A 330 13.17 11.84 -24.06
N SER A 331 13.10 13.17 -24.12
CA SER A 331 13.08 13.93 -25.38
C SER A 331 14.36 14.72 -25.70
N VAL A 332 15.45 14.56 -24.95
CA VAL A 332 16.75 15.24 -25.18
C VAL A 332 17.84 14.25 -25.61
N GLY A 333 17.53 13.46 -26.65
CA GLY A 333 18.49 12.62 -27.36
C GLY A 333 18.31 12.84 -28.86
N ASN A 334 18.99 13.86 -29.40
CA ASN A 334 18.98 14.15 -30.84
C ASN A 334 20.10 13.33 -31.52
N ASP A 335 19.85 12.05 -31.76
CA ASP A 335 20.54 11.30 -32.82
C ASP A 335 19.61 10.19 -33.34
N GLY A 336 19.34 10.23 -34.65
CA GLY A 336 18.39 9.36 -35.31
C GLY A 336 18.85 7.90 -35.32
N GLY A 337 18.25 7.08 -34.46
CA GLY A 337 18.39 5.63 -34.51
C GLY A 337 18.02 4.96 -33.19
N ALA A 338 16.85 4.32 -33.18
CA ALA A 338 16.18 3.70 -32.03
C ALA A 338 15.49 4.71 -31.10
N VAL A 339 14.16 4.58 -31.01
CA VAL A 339 13.37 5.17 -29.93
C VAL A 339 13.85 4.53 -28.63
N GLU A 340 14.74 5.22 -27.90
CA GLU A 340 15.09 4.86 -26.53
C GLU A 340 13.81 4.92 -25.69
N PHE A 341 13.26 3.75 -25.35
CA PHE A 341 12.24 3.61 -24.33
C PHE A 341 12.88 3.81 -22.95
N ALA A 342 13.42 5.01 -22.68
CA ALA A 342 13.85 5.37 -21.34
C ALA A 342 12.69 5.08 -20.38
N GLY A 343 12.87 4.06 -19.53
CA GLY A 343 11.81 3.27 -18.90
C GLY A 343 10.57 4.06 -18.46
N ARG A 344 9.44 3.80 -19.14
CA ARG A 344 8.12 4.34 -18.79
C ARG A 344 7.82 3.97 -17.32
N THR A 345 7.27 4.92 -16.57
CA THR A 345 6.70 4.63 -15.25
C THR A 345 5.61 3.58 -15.44
N THR A 346 5.79 2.40 -14.87
CA THR A 346 4.82 1.31 -14.94
C THR A 346 3.93 1.27 -13.71
N ALA A 347 4.43 1.78 -12.58
CA ALA A 347 3.67 1.85 -11.34
C ALA A 347 4.05 3.05 -10.47
N VAL A 348 3.05 3.55 -9.75
CA VAL A 348 3.16 4.52 -8.67
C VAL A 348 2.70 3.83 -7.37
N VAL A 349 3.49 3.96 -6.31
CA VAL A 349 3.13 3.49 -4.96
C VAL A 349 3.13 4.70 -4.04
N LEU A 350 2.01 4.96 -3.36
CA LEU A 350 1.87 6.04 -2.38
C LEU A 350 1.78 5.48 -0.96
N LEU A 351 2.68 5.88 -0.07
CA LEU A 351 2.64 5.54 1.35
C LEU A 351 2.18 6.78 2.12
N THR A 352 1.00 6.72 2.75
CA THR A 352 0.35 7.87 3.41
C THR A 352 -0.57 7.39 4.53
N ASP A 353 -0.90 8.26 5.47
CA ASP A 353 -1.98 8.03 6.43
C ASP A 353 -3.38 8.32 5.84
N GLY A 354 -3.45 8.82 4.61
CA GLY A 354 -4.67 9.11 3.88
C GLY A 354 -5.22 10.52 4.09
N GLN A 355 -4.57 11.34 4.92
CA GLN A 355 -4.97 12.74 5.08
C GLN A 355 -4.53 13.56 3.87
N HIS A 356 -5.42 14.45 3.42
CA HIS A 356 -5.17 15.33 2.29
C HIS A 356 -5.95 16.63 2.51
N ASN A 357 -5.23 17.75 2.64
CA ASN A 357 -5.83 19.03 3.01
C ASN A 357 -5.50 20.18 2.03
N ALA A 358 -4.69 19.93 1.01
CA ALA A 358 -4.41 20.92 -0.03
C ALA A 358 -4.10 20.26 -1.38
N GLY A 359 -4.33 21.02 -2.46
CA GLY A 359 -4.09 20.55 -3.81
C GLY A 359 -5.31 19.89 -4.46
N PRO A 360 -5.13 19.30 -5.65
CA PRO A 360 -6.19 18.63 -6.37
C PRO A 360 -6.52 17.27 -5.74
N SER A 361 -7.78 16.85 -5.86
CA SER A 361 -8.24 15.55 -5.35
C SER A 361 -7.39 14.39 -5.89
N PRO A 362 -6.99 13.42 -5.04
CA PRO A 362 -6.26 12.23 -5.46
C PRO A 362 -7.00 11.31 -6.43
N LEU A 363 -8.32 11.22 -6.29
CA LEU A 363 -9.11 10.21 -6.98
C LEU A 363 -9.14 10.41 -8.51
N PRO A 364 -9.41 11.61 -9.06
CA PRO A 364 -9.29 11.86 -10.50
C PRO A 364 -7.89 11.58 -11.05
N THR A 365 -6.84 11.97 -10.32
CA THR A 365 -5.45 11.76 -10.78
C THR A 365 -5.10 10.28 -10.85
N ALA A 366 -5.50 9.48 -9.85
CA ALA A 366 -5.32 8.03 -9.89
C ALA A 366 -6.04 7.40 -11.11
N ARG A 367 -7.25 7.87 -11.45
CA ARG A 367 -7.97 7.42 -12.66
C ARG A 367 -7.24 7.79 -13.94
N ILE A 368 -6.69 9.00 -14.03
CA ILE A 368 -5.91 9.46 -15.19
C ILE A 368 -4.66 8.58 -15.36
N LEU A 369 -3.92 8.33 -14.28
CA LEU A 369 -2.73 7.47 -14.31
C LEU A 369 -3.09 6.03 -14.72
N GLY A 370 -4.18 5.48 -14.18
CA GLY A 370 -4.71 4.17 -14.58
C GLY A 370 -5.08 4.12 -16.07
N GLY A 371 -5.73 5.15 -16.60
CA GLY A 371 -6.04 5.29 -18.03
C GLY A 371 -4.80 5.38 -18.93
N GLN A 372 -3.64 5.79 -18.38
CA GLN A 372 -2.34 5.80 -19.06
C GLN A 372 -1.60 4.45 -18.95
N GLY A 373 -2.20 3.44 -18.31
CA GLY A 373 -1.58 2.14 -18.05
C GLY A 373 -0.56 2.16 -16.91
N ILE A 374 -0.57 3.19 -16.06
CA ILE A 374 0.27 3.29 -14.87
C ILE A 374 -0.54 2.75 -13.68
N ALA A 375 -0.10 1.64 -13.11
CA ALA A 375 -0.74 1.08 -11.92
C ALA A 375 -0.54 2.02 -10.72
N PHE A 376 -1.61 2.36 -10.01
CA PHE A 376 -1.56 3.21 -8.82
C PHE A 376 -1.89 2.40 -7.57
N PHE A 377 -0.90 2.18 -6.73
CA PHE A 377 -1.03 1.47 -5.45
C PHE A 377 -0.92 2.48 -4.30
N HIS A 378 -1.65 2.24 -3.22
CA HIS A 378 -1.47 2.99 -1.99
C HIS A 378 -1.29 2.02 -0.82
N VAL A 379 -0.51 2.45 0.18
CA VAL A 379 -0.29 1.74 1.44
C VAL A 379 -0.70 2.69 2.56
N ALA A 380 -1.78 2.32 3.26
CA ALA A 380 -2.30 3.09 4.37
C ALA A 380 -1.47 2.84 5.64
N MET A 381 -0.84 3.89 6.16
CA MET A 381 0.06 3.85 7.33
C MET A 381 -0.58 4.34 8.63
N GLY A 382 -1.81 4.85 8.55
CA GLY A 382 -2.59 5.38 9.67
C GLY A 382 -3.58 4.38 10.28
N ALA A 383 -4.28 4.84 11.32
CA ALA A 383 -5.38 4.12 11.94
C ALA A 383 -6.67 4.24 11.12
N ASP A 384 -7.49 3.19 11.15
CA ASP A 384 -8.83 3.15 10.56
C ASP A 384 -9.85 3.99 11.35
N VAL A 385 -9.59 4.18 12.65
CA VAL A 385 -10.35 5.07 13.53
C VAL A 385 -9.50 6.28 13.89
N ALA A 386 -10.10 7.46 13.79
CA ALA A 386 -9.45 8.70 14.21
C ALA A 386 -9.04 8.62 15.69
N ALA A 387 -7.90 9.21 16.02
CA ALA A 387 -7.47 9.32 17.41
C ALA A 387 -8.53 10.09 18.24
N PRO A 388 -8.73 9.71 19.51
CA PRO A 388 -9.45 10.57 20.45
C PRO A 388 -8.82 11.96 20.45
N ASP A 389 -9.64 12.96 20.15
CA ASP A 389 -9.20 14.34 20.01
C ASP A 389 -10.27 15.27 20.57
N LEU A 390 -9.81 16.38 21.15
CA LEU A 390 -10.66 17.44 21.66
C LEU A 390 -10.05 18.77 21.26
N SER A 391 -10.73 19.49 20.39
CA SER A 391 -10.23 20.74 19.82
C SER A 391 -11.25 21.85 19.87
N VAL A 392 -10.77 23.09 19.99
CA VAL A 392 -11.58 24.29 19.80
C VAL A 392 -11.53 24.63 18.31
N THR A 393 -12.69 24.55 17.64
CA THR A 393 -12.81 24.80 16.20
C THR A 393 -13.34 26.20 15.89
N GLY A 394 -13.94 26.87 16.87
CA GLY A 394 -14.46 28.22 16.69
C GLY A 394 -14.65 28.97 18.00
N LEU A 395 -14.49 30.29 17.93
CA LEU A 395 -14.80 31.21 19.01
C LEU A 395 -15.59 32.38 18.42
N GLU A 396 -16.85 32.49 18.79
CA GLU A 396 -17.71 33.61 18.38
C GLU A 396 -17.88 34.57 19.55
N HIS A 397 -17.42 35.82 19.38
CA HIS A 397 -17.53 36.86 20.39
C HIS A 397 -17.61 38.27 19.75
N PRO A 398 -18.16 39.27 20.46
CA PRO A 398 -18.11 40.65 20.01
C PRO A 398 -16.67 41.17 20.04
N GLN A 399 -16.27 41.90 19.00
CA GLN A 399 -14.93 42.50 18.89
C GLN A 399 -14.77 43.76 19.75
N LEU A 400 -15.88 44.39 20.14
CA LEU A 400 -15.90 45.63 20.89
C LEU A 400 -16.99 45.56 21.96
N VAL A 401 -16.60 45.83 23.21
CA VAL A 401 -17.52 45.86 24.35
C VAL A 401 -17.25 47.13 25.16
N PHE A 402 -18.31 47.74 25.70
CA PHE A 402 -18.18 48.88 26.59
C PHE A 402 -17.47 48.47 27.89
N ARG A 403 -16.75 49.41 28.53
CA ARG A 403 -15.99 49.16 29.76
C ARG A 403 -16.77 48.47 30.90
N LYS A 404 -18.07 48.73 31.02
CA LYS A 404 -18.97 48.12 32.02
C LYS A 404 -19.89 47.03 31.43
N GLY A 405 -19.62 46.63 30.19
CA GLY A 405 -20.36 45.60 29.49
C GLY A 405 -19.95 44.20 29.91
N ARG A 406 -20.72 43.23 29.42
CA ARG A 406 -20.40 41.80 29.53
C ARG A 406 -20.08 41.26 28.15
N VAL A 407 -19.08 40.40 28.07
CA VAL A 407 -18.79 39.64 26.86
C VAL A 407 -19.69 38.43 26.88
N ARG A 408 -20.41 38.20 25.76
CA ARG A 408 -21.21 37.00 25.54
C ARG A 408 -20.82 36.41 24.22
N GLY A 409 -20.67 35.10 24.18
CA GLY A 409 -20.25 34.41 22.99
C GLY A 409 -20.43 32.92 23.13
N SER A 410 -19.84 32.20 22.18
CA SER A 410 -19.81 30.75 22.22
C SER A 410 -18.52 30.19 21.69
N ILE A 411 -18.06 29.13 22.33
CA ILE A 411 -16.94 28.30 21.90
C ILE A 411 -17.53 27.10 21.19
N THR A 412 -17.10 26.84 19.96
CA THR A 412 -17.38 25.58 19.26
C THR A 412 -16.20 24.65 19.51
N ILE A 413 -16.51 23.48 20.06
CA ILE A 413 -15.54 22.41 20.29
C ILE A 413 -15.91 21.19 19.43
N GLN A 414 -14.90 20.44 19.02
CA GLN A 414 -15.04 19.12 18.41
C GLN A 414 -14.57 18.09 19.43
N ASP A 415 -15.51 17.34 20.00
CA ASP A 415 -15.28 16.30 21.00
C ASP A 415 -15.34 14.91 20.37
N ARG A 416 -14.18 14.29 20.20
CA ARG A 416 -14.00 12.88 19.77
C ARG A 416 -13.40 12.03 20.88
N MET A 417 -13.43 12.50 22.12
CA MET A 417 -12.90 11.76 23.26
C MET A 417 -13.93 10.75 23.77
N PRO A 418 -13.50 9.66 24.43
CA PRO A 418 -14.40 8.79 25.18
C PRO A 418 -15.24 9.59 26.17
N ALA A 419 -16.52 9.24 26.34
CA ALA A 419 -17.41 9.93 27.25
C ALA A 419 -16.95 9.83 28.72
N GLY A 420 -17.17 10.89 29.49
CA GLY A 420 -16.93 10.95 30.93
C GLY A 420 -15.53 11.42 31.34
N GLN A 421 -14.70 11.91 30.42
CA GLN A 421 -13.41 12.50 30.80
C GLN A 421 -13.62 13.95 31.27
N PRO A 422 -13.09 14.32 32.45
CA PRO A 422 -13.16 15.70 32.94
C PRO A 422 -12.18 16.58 32.17
N THR A 423 -12.72 17.64 31.56
CA THR A 423 -11.93 18.64 30.83
C THR A 423 -12.35 20.04 31.25
N VAL A 424 -11.43 20.98 31.07
CA VAL A 424 -11.65 22.40 31.30
C VAL A 424 -11.56 23.13 29.97
N VAL A 425 -12.54 23.98 29.69
CA VAL A 425 -12.44 24.97 28.61
C VAL A 425 -12.27 26.33 29.24
N GLN A 426 -11.32 27.09 28.72
CA GLN A 426 -10.91 28.36 29.27
C GLN A 426 -10.79 29.41 28.17
N ILE A 427 -11.11 30.66 28.51
CA ILE A 427 -10.84 31.83 27.67
C ILE A 427 -9.75 32.63 28.35
N GLU A 428 -8.67 32.92 27.61
CA GLU A 428 -7.53 33.68 28.11
C GLU A 428 -7.35 35.02 27.38
N HIS A 429 -6.76 35.97 28.08
CA HIS A 429 -6.24 37.21 27.50
C HIS A 429 -4.94 37.62 28.20
N ASP A 430 -3.85 37.76 27.45
CA ASP A 430 -2.51 38.05 27.98
C ASP A 430 -2.07 37.12 29.14
N GLY A 431 -2.48 35.85 29.09
CA GLY A 431 -2.19 34.83 30.10
C GLY A 431 -3.08 34.90 31.35
N ASP A 432 -4.04 35.82 31.41
CA ASP A 432 -5.06 35.88 32.47
C ASP A 432 -6.30 35.08 32.06
N VAL A 433 -6.76 34.19 32.95
CA VAL A 433 -8.00 33.43 32.80
C VAL A 433 -9.20 34.35 32.95
N LEU A 434 -9.99 34.53 31.88
CA LEU A 434 -11.18 35.40 31.89
C LEU A 434 -12.46 34.63 32.22
N TRP A 435 -12.51 33.38 31.79
CA TRP A 435 -13.64 32.49 31.99
C TRP A 435 -13.16 31.05 31.91
N GLU A 436 -13.74 30.20 32.74
CA GLU A 436 -13.43 28.78 32.82
C GLU A 436 -14.72 28.01 33.04
N GLN A 437 -14.85 26.85 32.39
CA GLN A 437 -15.91 25.90 32.67
C GLN A 437 -15.38 24.47 32.65
N GLN A 438 -15.74 23.73 33.70
CA GLN A 438 -15.55 22.28 33.74
C GLN A 438 -16.64 21.58 32.93
N LEU A 439 -16.22 20.60 32.15
CA LEU A 439 -17.05 19.85 31.22
C LEU A 439 -16.68 18.38 31.35
N LEU A 440 -17.63 17.52 31.00
CA LEU A 440 -17.35 16.13 30.69
C LEU A 440 -17.37 15.97 29.17
N THR A 441 -16.42 15.22 28.65
CA THR A 441 -16.48 14.74 27.28
C THR A 441 -17.69 13.83 27.14
N ASP A 442 -18.38 13.90 26.01
CA ASP A 442 -19.51 13.01 25.69
C ASP A 442 -19.34 12.31 24.35
N GLY A 443 -18.30 12.65 23.58
CA GLY A 443 -18.01 12.06 22.27
C GLY A 443 -19.11 12.35 21.23
N SER A 444 -19.97 13.34 21.46
CA SER A 444 -21.09 13.67 20.57
C SER A 444 -20.66 14.40 19.29
N GLY A 445 -19.39 14.74 19.14
CA GLY A 445 -18.86 15.48 18.01
C GLY A 445 -18.84 16.98 18.29
N GLU A 446 -19.49 17.76 17.42
CA GLU A 446 -19.49 19.22 17.55
C GLU A 446 -20.41 19.69 18.68
N ARG A 447 -19.87 20.48 19.61
CA ARG A 447 -20.62 21.06 20.73
C ARG A 447 -20.37 22.55 20.80
N ARG A 448 -21.42 23.28 21.18
CA ARG A 448 -21.35 24.73 21.34
C ARG A 448 -21.56 25.10 22.81
N ILE A 449 -20.56 25.74 23.40
CA ILE A 449 -20.54 26.13 24.81
C ILE A 449 -20.72 27.63 24.89
N ALA A 450 -21.82 28.08 25.49
CA ALA A 450 -22.06 29.50 25.71
C ALA A 450 -21.25 30.00 26.90
N PHE A 451 -20.66 31.19 26.78
CA PHE A 451 -19.93 31.83 27.86
C PHE A 451 -20.41 33.27 28.10
N GLU A 452 -20.26 33.72 29.34
CA GLU A 452 -20.53 35.10 29.73
C GLU A 452 -19.64 35.53 30.89
N PHE A 453 -18.92 36.64 30.74
CA PHE A 453 -18.12 37.25 31.82
C PHE A 453 -18.12 38.78 31.72
N GLY A 454 -17.83 39.46 32.83
CA GLY A 454 -17.71 40.92 32.90
C GLY A 454 -16.30 41.40 32.58
N ILE A 455 -16.16 42.53 31.88
CA ILE A 455 -14.84 43.04 31.46
C ILE A 455 -14.25 44.08 32.43
N GLU A 456 -15.02 44.57 33.41
CA GLU A 456 -14.68 45.76 34.20
C GLU A 456 -13.34 45.63 34.95
N GLU A 457 -13.06 44.47 35.56
CA GLU A 457 -11.79 44.20 36.26
C GLU A 457 -10.58 44.13 35.32
N ILE A 458 -10.78 43.66 34.09
CA ILE A 458 -9.73 43.55 33.07
C ILE A 458 -9.40 44.94 32.53
N VAL A 459 -10.43 45.74 32.22
CA VAL A 459 -10.23 47.14 31.78
C VAL A 459 -9.53 47.94 32.87
N GLN A 460 -9.86 47.71 34.14
CA GLN A 460 -9.20 48.39 35.25
C GLN A 460 -7.71 48.02 35.32
N ARG A 461 -7.37 46.73 35.26
CA ARG A 461 -5.98 46.24 35.24
C ARG A 461 -5.19 46.73 34.03
N LEU A 462 -5.78 46.71 32.83
CA LEU A 462 -5.14 47.21 31.61
C LEU A 462 -4.95 48.73 31.65
N SER A 463 -5.91 49.48 32.19
CA SER A 463 -5.79 50.93 32.40
C SER A 463 -4.66 51.26 33.36
N ASP A 464 -4.46 50.46 34.41
CA ASP A 464 -3.41 50.64 35.40
C ASP A 464 -2.00 50.29 34.83
N ARG A 465 -1.91 49.33 33.89
CA ARG A 465 -0.67 49.00 33.14
C ARG A 465 -0.31 50.05 32.09
N LEU A 466 -1.29 50.67 31.44
CA LEU A 466 -1.13 51.64 30.35
C LEU A 466 -1.04 53.09 30.84
N ALA A 467 -0.61 53.35 32.08
CA ALA A 467 -0.51 54.68 32.68
C ALA A 467 0.35 55.65 31.81
N GLY A 468 -0.34 56.27 30.85
CA GLY A 468 0.14 57.14 29.79
C GLY A 468 -1.09 57.75 29.10
N GLU A 469 -1.78 58.65 29.81
CA GLU A 469 -2.69 59.70 29.32
C GLU A 469 -3.83 59.38 28.32
N VAL A 470 -4.22 58.12 28.07
CA VAL A 470 -5.35 57.83 27.16
C VAL A 470 -6.56 57.25 27.91
N ARG A 471 -7.66 58.02 27.98
CA ARG A 471 -8.98 57.54 28.44
C ARG A 471 -9.62 56.64 27.37
N GLN A 472 -9.48 55.32 27.49
CA GLN A 472 -10.12 54.38 26.55
C GLN A 472 -11.56 54.05 26.98
N HIS A 473 -12.52 54.27 26.07
CA HIS A 473 -13.95 53.95 26.25
C HIS A 473 -14.36 52.56 25.73
N SER A 474 -13.48 51.94 24.94
CA SER A 474 -13.65 50.61 24.36
C SER A 474 -12.30 49.93 24.27
N LEU A 475 -12.29 48.60 24.34
CA LEU A 475 -11.08 47.78 24.31
C LEU A 475 -11.20 46.77 23.16
N PRO A 476 -10.22 46.70 22.25
CA PRO A 476 -10.15 45.62 21.27
C PRO A 476 -9.89 44.30 22.00
N LEU A 477 -10.75 43.30 21.77
CA LEU A 477 -10.61 41.97 22.35
C LEU A 477 -9.98 41.02 21.33
N ALA A 478 -8.72 40.68 21.55
CA ALA A 478 -8.09 39.49 20.98
C ALA A 478 -8.13 38.40 22.05
N MET A 479 -8.93 37.36 21.80
CA MET A 479 -9.04 36.19 22.67
C MET A 479 -8.55 34.97 21.87
N THR A 480 -7.87 34.06 22.57
CA THR A 480 -7.36 32.80 22.03
C THR A 480 -7.88 31.65 22.86
#